data_AF-A0A178E8R0-F1
#
_entry.id   AF-A0A178E8R0-F1
#
_cell.length_a   1.000
_cell.length_b   1.000
_cell.length_c   1.000
_cell.angle_alpha   90.00
_cell.angle_beta   90.00
_cell.angle_gamma   90.00
#
_symmetry.space_group_name_H-M   'P 1'
#
loop_
_entity.id
_entity.type
_entity.pdbx_description
1 polymer ?
#
loop_
_entity_poly.entity_id
_entity_poly.type
_entity_poly.pdbx_seq_one_letter_code
_entity_poly.pdbx_strand_id
1 'polypeptide(L)'
;MPPPPPPPHPSTLPFPTQLALSPVPLQKNTYTTLHPPSRMGNPSNIAYGGYVLAVAAKAAGLTVPKGYNLYSMLGTFLGPALTDYVLLARVSVLRQTRTFATRRVEVLQRWKTKEGGEEEEEERVCLTAVADFMVREPASLIEYSRAPAHTYPRWSACPTQKAVFTALFDDGKISKDMLDAQANGFSLLPVLYEQRMVPSAIFAQNLFGVAKSLPHSQDNLPPAKRTTADWFRAKDAYAGPEDHIASLAFIIDGAISLGALGFNHLWFEDVAAVSSLEFALRVFVGGKEDGGLDMNGWHLREISSNVAGEGRSFGESWVWDESGRAVACMSQQSILRPRPLKKGKL
;
A
#
# COMPACT_ATOMS: atom_id res chain seq x y z
N MET A 1 22.79 2.71 22.89
CA MET A 1 21.35 3.03 23.01
C MET A 1 20.63 1.79 23.45
N PRO A 2 19.70 1.86 24.42
CA PRO A 2 18.79 0.76 24.69
C PRO A 2 18.00 0.42 23.42
N PRO A 3 17.58 -0.84 23.23
CA PRO A 3 16.71 -1.19 22.12
C PRO A 3 15.43 -0.32 22.18
N PRO A 4 14.91 0.14 21.03
CA PRO A 4 13.65 0.86 21.01
C PRO A 4 12.57 0.00 21.70
N PRO A 5 11.61 0.62 22.41
CA PRO A 5 10.51 -0.11 22.98
C PRO A 5 9.82 -0.95 21.90
N PRO A 6 9.29 -2.14 22.25
CA PRO A 6 8.57 -2.95 21.30
C PRO A 6 7.44 -2.11 20.65
N PRO A 7 7.12 -2.37 19.37
CA PRO A 7 5.98 -1.74 18.72
C PRO A 7 4.77 -1.70 19.63
N PRO A 8 3.97 -0.62 19.64
CA PRO A 8 2.56 -0.80 19.99
C PRO A 8 2.02 -1.91 19.07
N HIS A 9 1.30 -2.86 19.65
CA HIS A 9 0.68 -3.93 18.87
C HIS A 9 -0.17 -3.32 17.75
N PRO A 10 -0.15 -3.90 16.53
CA PRO A 10 -0.99 -3.42 15.45
C PRO A 10 -2.44 -3.37 15.93
N SER A 11 -3.17 -2.33 15.52
CA SER A 11 -4.58 -2.20 15.86
C SER A 11 -5.32 -3.48 15.49
N THR A 12 -6.04 -4.06 16.45
CA THR A 12 -6.90 -5.23 16.25
C THR A 12 -8.29 -4.83 15.74
N LEU A 13 -8.53 -3.53 15.55
CA LEU A 13 -9.79 -3.02 15.03
C LEU A 13 -9.99 -3.47 13.57
N PRO A 14 -11.23 -3.76 13.15
CA PRO A 14 -11.56 -3.95 11.74
C PRO A 14 -11.07 -2.79 10.87
N PHE A 15 -10.65 -3.08 9.64
CA PHE A 15 -10.09 -2.06 8.73
C PHE A 15 -11.01 -0.84 8.51
N PRO A 16 -12.34 -1.01 8.31
CA PRO A 16 -13.24 0.14 8.14
C PRO A 16 -13.28 1.05 9.36
N THR A 17 -13.11 0.47 10.56
CA THR A 17 -13.03 1.22 11.81
C THR A 17 -11.72 1.99 11.90
N GLN A 18 -10.60 1.38 11.49
CA GLN A 18 -9.30 2.07 11.45
C GLN A 18 -9.32 3.28 10.49
N LEU A 19 -10.05 3.15 9.37
CA LEU A 19 -10.24 4.21 8.38
C LEU A 19 -11.56 4.96 8.54
N ALA A 20 -12.20 4.89 9.70
CA ALA A 20 -13.41 5.66 9.95
C ALA A 20 -13.07 7.15 9.90
N LEU A 21 -13.82 7.89 9.09
CA LEU A 21 -13.65 9.32 8.88
C LEU A 21 -14.80 10.07 9.54
N SER A 22 -14.46 11.04 10.38
CA SER A 22 -15.42 11.98 10.96
C SER A 22 -15.27 13.36 10.32
N PRO A 23 -16.36 14.03 9.93
CA PRO A 23 -16.29 15.43 9.47
C PRO A 23 -15.72 16.34 10.54
N VAL A 24 -14.85 17.27 10.15
CA VAL A 24 -14.34 18.31 11.05
C VAL A 24 -15.39 19.43 11.15
N PRO A 25 -15.85 19.80 12.36
CA PRO A 25 -16.85 20.86 12.52
C PRO A 25 -16.44 22.15 11.84
N LEU A 26 -17.39 22.79 11.15
CA LEU A 26 -17.23 24.08 10.45
C LEU A 26 -16.20 24.07 9.30
N GLN A 27 -15.61 22.93 8.95
CA GLN A 27 -14.66 22.79 7.84
C GLN A 27 -15.26 21.87 6.75
N LYS A 28 -15.79 22.49 5.70
CA LYS A 28 -16.40 21.77 4.58
C LYS A 28 -15.36 20.86 3.91
N ASN A 29 -15.77 19.63 3.60
CA ASN A 29 -14.94 18.63 2.92
C ASN A 29 -13.63 18.31 3.66
N THR A 30 -13.64 18.47 4.97
CA THR A 30 -12.51 18.11 5.84
C THR A 30 -12.92 16.97 6.76
N TYR A 31 -12.08 15.95 6.85
CA TYR A 31 -12.32 14.75 7.63
C TYR A 31 -11.11 14.39 8.47
N THR A 32 -11.32 13.77 9.63
CA THR A 32 -10.25 13.22 10.48
C THR A 32 -10.47 11.73 10.68
N THR A 33 -9.39 10.95 10.75
CA THR A 33 -9.48 9.57 11.24
C THR A 33 -9.82 9.56 12.72
N LEU A 34 -10.49 8.49 13.17
CA LEU A 34 -10.79 8.28 14.59
C LEU A 34 -9.61 7.67 15.36
N HIS A 35 -8.68 7.05 14.63
CA HIS A 35 -7.52 6.37 15.19
C HIS A 35 -6.25 6.80 14.45
N PRO A 36 -5.09 6.87 15.14
CA PRO A 36 -3.80 7.03 14.48
C PRO A 36 -3.49 5.86 13.53
N PRO A 37 -2.71 6.10 12.46
CA PRO A 37 -2.31 5.05 11.53
C PRO A 37 -1.26 4.12 12.17
N SER A 38 -1.15 2.90 11.66
CA SER A 38 -0.15 1.91 12.11
C SER A 38 1.06 1.85 11.16
N ARG A 39 2.18 1.33 11.66
CA ARG A 39 3.40 1.08 10.87
C ARG A 39 3.37 -0.26 10.15
N MET A 40 4.13 -0.37 9.07
CA MET A 40 4.42 -1.62 8.38
C MET A 40 5.77 -1.55 7.66
N GLY A 41 6.59 -2.57 7.80
CA GLY A 41 7.91 -2.73 7.18
C GLY A 41 9.01 -1.84 7.78
N ASN A 42 8.70 -0.59 8.11
CA ASN A 42 9.68 0.37 8.61
C ASN A 42 9.89 0.24 10.14
N PRO A 43 11.14 0.14 10.64
CA PRO A 43 11.42 0.10 12.08
C PRO A 43 11.27 1.46 12.79
N SER A 44 11.29 2.58 12.05
CA SER A 44 11.09 3.91 12.62
C SER A 44 9.61 4.18 12.95
N ASN A 45 9.35 5.23 13.75
CA ASN A 45 8.00 5.73 14.02
C ASN A 45 7.42 6.43 12.77
N ILE A 46 7.14 5.63 11.74
CA ILE A 46 6.59 6.08 10.47
C ILE A 46 5.44 5.14 10.13
N ALA A 47 4.27 5.72 9.91
CA ALA A 47 3.09 5.01 9.48
C ALA A 47 3.28 4.42 8.09
N TYR A 48 2.57 3.33 7.82
CA TYR A 48 2.52 2.75 6.49
C TYR A 48 1.82 3.72 5.51
N GLY A 49 2.46 3.96 4.36
CA GLY A 49 1.98 4.89 3.33
C GLY A 49 0.56 4.60 2.84
N GLY A 50 0.17 3.33 2.79
CA GLY A 50 -1.17 2.91 2.42
C GLY A 50 -2.29 3.50 3.29
N TYR A 51 -2.05 3.88 4.56
CA TYR A 51 -3.06 4.62 5.33
C TYR A 51 -3.34 6.00 4.73
N VAL A 52 -2.29 6.71 4.35
CA VAL A 52 -2.38 8.06 3.79
C VAL A 52 -3.10 8.01 2.43
N LEU A 53 -2.81 7.01 1.61
CA LEU A 53 -3.48 6.75 0.33
C LEU A 53 -4.95 6.38 0.53
N ALA A 54 -5.24 5.49 1.48
CA ALA A 54 -6.60 5.05 1.75
C ALA A 54 -7.49 6.18 2.28
N VAL A 55 -6.97 7.00 3.20
CA VAL A 55 -7.64 8.20 3.69
C VAL A 55 -7.88 9.20 2.55
N ALA A 56 -6.90 9.40 1.67
CA ALA A 56 -7.05 10.30 0.52
C ALA A 56 -8.16 9.82 -0.44
N ALA A 57 -8.14 8.55 -0.82
CA ALA A 57 -9.13 7.95 -1.71
C ALA A 57 -10.55 7.99 -1.10
N LYS A 58 -10.67 7.60 0.18
CA LYS A 58 -11.94 7.60 0.91
C LYS A 58 -12.51 9.01 1.05
N ALA A 59 -11.71 9.97 1.49
CA ALA A 59 -12.14 11.36 1.64
C ALA A 59 -12.55 11.98 0.30
N ALA A 60 -11.83 11.71 -0.79
CA ALA A 60 -12.25 12.14 -2.13
C ALA A 60 -13.62 11.56 -2.50
N GLY A 61 -13.80 10.26 -2.32
CA GLY A 61 -15.05 9.55 -2.62
C GLY A 61 -16.25 10.08 -1.85
N LEU A 62 -16.07 10.41 -0.56
CA LEU A 62 -17.13 10.99 0.27
C LEU A 62 -17.60 12.39 -0.18
N THR A 63 -16.89 13.04 -1.11
CA THR A 63 -17.21 14.40 -1.60
C THR A 63 -17.76 14.41 -3.03
N VAL A 64 -17.94 13.26 -3.66
CA VAL A 64 -18.61 13.15 -4.96
C VAL A 64 -20.07 12.69 -4.78
N PRO A 65 -20.99 13.05 -5.69
CA PRO A 65 -22.33 12.46 -5.69
C PRO A 65 -22.29 10.94 -5.86
N LYS A 66 -23.35 10.25 -5.43
CA LYS A 66 -23.50 8.81 -5.66
C LYS A 66 -23.37 8.46 -7.15
N GLY A 67 -22.73 7.33 -7.45
CA GLY A 67 -22.53 6.82 -8.82
C GLY A 67 -21.25 7.31 -9.51
N TYR A 68 -20.47 8.20 -8.88
CA TYR A 68 -19.14 8.58 -9.36
C TYR A 68 -18.09 7.60 -8.85
N ASN A 69 -17.40 6.93 -9.76
CA ASN A 69 -16.39 5.92 -9.44
C ASN A 69 -14.99 6.50 -9.65
N LEU A 70 -14.09 6.30 -8.69
CA LEU A 70 -12.69 6.70 -8.83
C LEU A 70 -12.05 5.88 -9.95
N TYR A 71 -11.46 6.54 -10.96
CA TYR A 71 -10.72 5.86 -12.02
C TYR A 71 -9.23 6.20 -12.03
N SER A 72 -8.83 7.31 -11.40
CA SER A 72 -7.44 7.76 -11.32
C SER A 72 -7.19 8.54 -10.04
N MET A 73 -6.07 8.26 -9.36
CA MET A 73 -5.55 9.10 -8.28
C MET A 73 -4.03 9.18 -8.38
N LEU A 74 -3.52 10.39 -8.55
CA LEU A 74 -2.09 10.68 -8.75
C LEU A 74 -1.61 11.59 -7.62
N GLY A 75 -0.46 11.32 -7.02
CA GLY A 75 0.00 12.13 -5.89
C GLY A 75 1.44 11.93 -5.47
N THR A 76 1.87 12.80 -4.56
CA THR A 76 3.24 12.85 -4.02
C THR A 76 3.19 12.81 -2.50
N PHE A 77 4.06 11.98 -1.91
CA PHE A 77 4.34 12.00 -0.47
C PHE A 77 5.30 13.14 -0.16
N LEU A 78 4.88 14.06 0.70
CA LEU A 78 5.64 15.25 1.10
C LEU A 78 6.40 15.04 2.42
N GLY A 79 5.97 14.06 3.22
CA GLY A 79 6.64 13.69 4.45
C GLY A 79 6.02 12.45 5.10
N PRO A 80 6.75 11.78 6.01
CA PRO A 80 6.20 10.67 6.77
C PRO A 80 5.01 11.12 7.62
N ALA A 81 3.96 10.31 7.64
CA ALA A 81 2.99 10.33 8.72
C ALA A 81 3.55 9.56 9.92
N LEU A 82 3.34 10.07 11.12
CA LEU A 82 3.72 9.44 12.39
C LEU A 82 2.58 8.56 12.90
N THR A 83 2.87 7.55 13.73
CA THR A 83 1.83 6.66 14.28
C THR A 83 1.13 7.24 15.51
N ASP A 84 1.56 8.40 16.00
CA ASP A 84 1.05 8.98 17.25
C ASP A 84 -0.14 9.94 17.02
N TYR A 85 -0.32 10.41 15.79
CA TYR A 85 -1.31 11.42 15.45
C TYR A 85 -2.31 10.90 14.41
N VAL A 86 -3.57 11.29 14.56
CA VAL A 86 -4.61 11.02 13.56
C VAL A 86 -4.29 11.70 12.23
N LEU A 87 -4.84 11.16 11.14
CA LEU A 87 -4.73 11.75 9.81
C LEU A 87 -5.93 12.65 9.55
N LEU A 88 -5.70 13.83 8.99
CA LEU A 88 -6.73 14.75 8.53
C LEU A 88 -6.66 14.86 7.00
N ALA A 89 -7.81 14.76 6.34
CA ALA A 89 -7.95 14.94 4.90
C ALA A 89 -8.71 16.21 4.59
N ARG A 90 -8.15 17.08 3.75
CA ARG A 90 -8.79 18.29 3.23
C ARG A 90 -9.03 18.12 1.74
N VAL A 91 -10.29 18.25 1.30
CA VAL A 91 -10.68 17.99 -0.09
C VAL A 91 -11.23 19.25 -0.77
N SER A 92 -10.57 19.66 -1.85
CA SER A 92 -11.01 20.76 -2.72
C SER A 92 -11.69 20.23 -3.97
N VAL A 93 -12.86 20.79 -4.30
CA VAL A 93 -13.57 20.49 -5.55
C VAL A 93 -12.91 21.29 -6.68
N LEU A 94 -12.25 20.59 -7.61
CA LEU A 94 -11.66 21.24 -8.80
C LEU A 94 -12.63 21.25 -9.97
N ARG A 95 -13.44 20.19 -10.11
CA ARG A 95 -14.41 20.03 -11.20
C ARG A 95 -15.60 19.21 -10.73
N GLN A 96 -16.79 19.60 -11.17
CA GLN A 96 -18.01 18.82 -11.06
C GLN A 96 -18.84 19.01 -12.33
N THR A 97 -19.10 17.93 -13.05
CA THR A 97 -20.00 17.91 -14.22
C THR A 97 -21.09 16.86 -14.01
N ARG A 98 -21.81 16.45 -15.06
CA ARG A 98 -22.74 15.31 -15.02
C ARG A 98 -22.03 13.95 -15.11
N THR A 99 -20.85 13.92 -15.73
CA THR A 99 -20.14 12.66 -16.03
C THR A 99 -18.83 12.55 -15.26
N PHE A 100 -18.10 13.65 -15.11
CA PHE A 100 -16.78 13.70 -14.50
C PHE A 100 -16.75 14.58 -13.26
N ALA A 101 -15.94 14.17 -12.28
CA ALA A 101 -15.61 14.97 -11.11
C ALA A 101 -14.10 14.87 -10.82
N THR A 102 -13.51 15.97 -10.36
CA THR A 102 -12.10 16.03 -9.98
C THR A 102 -11.98 16.65 -8.59
N ARG A 103 -11.17 16.04 -7.74
CA ARG A 103 -10.88 16.47 -6.37
C ARG A 103 -9.37 16.64 -6.20
N ARG A 104 -8.94 17.69 -5.50
CA ARG A 104 -7.61 17.73 -4.89
C ARG A 104 -7.75 17.33 -3.44
N VAL A 105 -6.87 16.45 -2.97
CA VAL A 105 -6.84 15.99 -1.57
C VAL A 105 -5.48 16.26 -0.98
N GLU A 106 -5.48 16.82 0.22
CA GLU A 106 -4.29 16.89 1.08
C GLU A 106 -4.54 16.02 2.30
N VAL A 107 -3.60 15.14 2.63
CA VAL A 107 -3.61 14.40 3.89
C VAL A 107 -2.48 14.92 4.77
N LEU A 108 -2.79 15.27 6.01
CA LEU A 108 -1.91 15.99 6.91
C LEU A 108 -2.08 15.51 8.36
N GLN A 109 -1.14 15.88 9.21
CA GLN A 109 -1.21 15.69 10.67
C GLN A 109 -1.07 17.03 11.38
N ARG A 110 -1.68 17.13 12.56
CA ARG A 110 -1.57 18.28 13.46
C ARG A 110 -1.16 17.84 14.85
N TRP A 111 -0.30 18.63 15.49
CA TRP A 111 0.07 18.43 16.89
C TRP A 111 0.41 19.76 17.53
N LYS A 112 0.33 19.80 18.86
CA LYS A 112 0.75 20.97 19.64
C LYS A 112 2.19 20.83 20.09
N THR A 113 2.97 21.89 19.92
CA THR A 113 4.31 22.02 20.49
C THR A 113 4.30 23.07 21.60
N LYS A 114 5.26 22.95 22.53
CA LYS A 114 5.51 23.92 23.60
C LYS A 114 6.91 24.49 23.40
N GLU A 115 7.07 25.33 22.39
CA GLU A 115 8.28 26.13 22.24
C GLU A 115 8.05 27.51 22.87
N GLY A 116 9.01 27.99 23.68
CA GLY A 116 8.94 29.33 24.27
C GLY A 116 7.90 29.55 25.38
N GLY A 117 7.11 28.53 25.77
CA GLY A 117 6.08 28.64 26.81
C GLY A 117 4.67 28.96 26.30
N GLU A 118 4.51 29.13 24.98
CA GLU A 118 3.23 29.24 24.29
C GLU A 118 2.90 27.92 23.59
N GLU A 119 1.61 27.56 23.50
CA GLU A 119 1.18 26.38 22.74
C GLU A 119 0.98 26.77 21.27
N GLU A 120 1.86 26.31 20.39
CA GLU A 120 1.70 26.45 18.94
C GLU A 120 1.15 25.15 18.33
N GLU A 121 0.25 25.26 17.35
CA GLU A 121 -0.25 24.12 16.59
C GLU A 121 0.53 24.01 15.28
N GLU A 122 1.27 22.91 15.12
CA GLU A 122 1.98 22.60 13.88
C GLU A 122 1.09 21.78 12.94
N GLU A 123 1.06 22.16 11.66
CA GLU A 123 0.40 21.42 10.59
C GLU A 123 1.44 20.91 9.60
N ARG A 124 1.43 19.60 9.31
CA ARG A 124 2.33 18.99 8.32
C ARG A 124 1.55 18.18 7.30
N VAL A 125 1.66 18.57 6.03
CA VAL A 125 1.12 17.78 4.92
C VAL A 125 2.01 16.56 4.66
N CYS A 126 1.39 15.39 4.69
CA CYS A 126 2.03 14.10 4.40
C CYS A 126 1.88 13.72 2.92
N LEU A 127 0.73 14.05 2.31
CA LEU A 127 0.40 13.71 0.92
C LEU A 127 -0.40 14.84 0.26
N THR A 128 -0.14 15.09 -1.02
CA THR A 128 -1.05 15.81 -1.91
C THR A 128 -1.36 14.96 -3.14
N ALA A 129 -2.62 14.93 -3.55
CA ALA A 129 -3.09 14.13 -4.68
C ALA A 129 -4.24 14.79 -5.45
N VAL A 130 -4.39 14.40 -6.71
CA VAL A 130 -5.58 14.67 -7.54
C VAL A 130 -6.29 13.35 -7.80
N ALA A 131 -7.59 13.31 -7.52
CA ALA A 131 -8.46 12.17 -7.68
C ALA A 131 -9.56 12.48 -8.69
N ASP A 132 -9.67 11.66 -9.72
CA ASP A 132 -10.63 11.80 -10.80
C ASP A 132 -11.66 10.68 -10.80
N PHE A 133 -12.91 11.06 -11.03
CA PHE A 133 -14.06 10.20 -10.97
C PHE A 133 -14.89 10.32 -12.25
N MET A 134 -15.53 9.21 -12.59
CA MET A 134 -16.44 9.11 -13.72
C MET A 134 -17.69 8.33 -13.32
N VAL A 135 -18.86 8.78 -13.76
CA VAL A 135 -20.07 7.95 -13.68
C VAL A 135 -19.95 6.76 -14.60
N ARG A 136 -20.58 5.65 -14.25
CA ARG A 136 -20.60 4.47 -15.12
C ARG A 136 -21.24 4.78 -16.48
N GLU A 137 -20.56 4.37 -17.55
CA GLU A 137 -21.15 4.31 -18.89
C GLU A 137 -22.11 3.11 -19.00
N PRO A 138 -23.24 3.24 -19.71
CA PRO A 138 -24.25 2.18 -19.80
C PRO A 138 -23.76 0.97 -20.60
N ALA A 139 -22.72 1.12 -21.43
CA ALA A 139 -22.12 0.04 -22.21
C ALA A 139 -20.63 0.33 -22.50
N SER A 140 -19.85 -0.74 -22.63
CA SER A 140 -18.48 -0.68 -23.13
C SER A 140 -18.48 -0.83 -24.65
N LEU A 141 -17.73 0.00 -25.36
CA LEU A 141 -17.54 -0.15 -26.80
C LEU A 141 -16.65 -1.36 -27.13
N ILE A 142 -15.56 -1.54 -26.38
CA ILE A 142 -14.58 -2.62 -26.50
C ILE A 142 -14.09 -2.98 -25.08
N GLU A 143 -13.87 -4.26 -24.82
CA GLU A 143 -13.31 -4.76 -23.55
C GLU A 143 -12.12 -5.70 -23.80
N TYR A 144 -10.99 -5.40 -23.17
CA TYR A 144 -9.83 -6.29 -23.09
C TYR A 144 -9.04 -5.94 -21.83
N SER A 145 -8.18 -6.87 -21.40
CA SER A 145 -7.33 -6.67 -20.24
C SER A 145 -5.97 -7.31 -20.44
N ARG A 146 -4.95 -6.73 -19.81
CA ARG A 146 -3.61 -7.32 -19.75
C ARG A 146 -3.65 -8.56 -18.84
N ALA A 147 -2.97 -9.64 -19.23
CA ALA A 147 -2.72 -10.78 -18.35
C ALA A 147 -1.49 -10.54 -17.43
N PRO A 148 -1.40 -11.24 -16.27
CA PRO A 148 -0.18 -11.26 -15.46
C PRO A 148 1.04 -11.74 -16.25
N ALA A 149 2.26 -11.39 -15.80
CA ALA A 149 3.48 -11.79 -16.49
C ALA A 149 3.73 -13.30 -16.49
N HIS A 150 3.18 -14.00 -15.50
CA HIS A 150 3.27 -15.46 -15.37
C HIS A 150 1.90 -16.09 -15.13
N THR A 151 1.79 -17.38 -15.42
CA THR A 151 0.64 -18.17 -14.99
C THR A 151 0.78 -18.53 -13.53
N TYR A 152 -0.17 -18.08 -12.69
CA TYR A 152 -0.21 -18.38 -11.27
C TYR A 152 -1.31 -19.37 -10.94
N PRO A 153 -1.12 -20.25 -9.94
CA PRO A 153 -2.19 -21.10 -9.42
C PRO A 153 -3.32 -20.26 -8.83
N ARG A 154 -4.53 -20.82 -8.81
CA ARG A 154 -5.67 -20.23 -8.11
C ARG A 154 -5.41 -20.13 -6.60
N TRP A 155 -6.03 -19.15 -5.95
CA TRP A 155 -5.89 -18.91 -4.50
C TRP A 155 -6.14 -20.17 -3.65
N SER A 156 -7.04 -21.05 -4.07
CA SER A 156 -7.40 -22.28 -3.35
C SER A 156 -6.29 -23.34 -3.35
N ALA A 157 -5.37 -23.28 -4.31
CA ALA A 157 -4.17 -24.11 -4.37
C ALA A 157 -2.96 -23.44 -3.71
N CYS A 158 -3.09 -22.18 -3.28
CA CYS A 158 -2.02 -21.42 -2.65
C CYS A 158 -2.07 -21.56 -1.11
N PRO A 159 -0.95 -21.89 -0.45
CA PRO A 159 -0.88 -21.92 1.00
C PRO A 159 -1.08 -20.53 1.62
N THR A 160 -1.48 -20.49 2.89
CA THR A 160 -1.49 -19.23 3.65
C THR A 160 -0.08 -18.72 3.87
N GLN A 161 0.07 -17.41 4.06
CA GLN A 161 1.37 -16.81 4.43
C GLN A 161 2.01 -17.49 5.64
N LYS A 162 1.22 -17.72 6.70
CA LYS A 162 1.70 -18.41 7.91
C LYS A 162 2.26 -19.80 7.58
N ALA A 163 1.55 -20.59 6.78
CA ALA A 163 1.98 -21.93 6.41
C ALA A 163 3.31 -21.91 5.63
N VAL A 164 3.47 -20.99 4.66
CA VAL A 164 4.73 -20.87 3.89
C VAL A 164 5.90 -20.51 4.79
N PHE A 165 5.74 -19.51 5.67
CA PHE A 165 6.85 -19.03 6.48
C PHE A 165 7.20 -19.97 7.63
N THR A 166 6.21 -20.66 8.21
CA THR A 166 6.46 -21.77 9.13
C THR A 166 7.21 -22.90 8.44
N ALA A 167 6.84 -23.29 7.21
CA ALA A 167 7.57 -24.32 6.46
C ALA A 167 9.03 -23.94 6.18
N LEU A 168 9.31 -22.66 5.84
CA LEU A 168 10.70 -22.20 5.68
C LEU A 168 11.51 -22.36 6.99
N PHE A 169 10.89 -22.10 8.14
CA PHE A 169 11.54 -22.25 9.44
C PHE A 169 11.73 -23.72 9.81
N ASP A 170 10.70 -24.54 9.66
CA ASP A 170 10.72 -25.97 9.97
C ASP A 170 11.74 -26.72 9.08
N ASP A 171 11.90 -26.30 7.82
CA ASP A 171 12.92 -26.80 6.89
C ASP A 171 14.36 -26.33 7.24
N GLY A 172 14.53 -25.49 8.27
CA GLY A 172 15.82 -24.92 8.65
C GLY A 172 16.39 -23.88 7.68
N LYS A 173 15.58 -23.35 6.76
CA LYS A 173 16.02 -22.36 5.75
C LYS A 173 16.13 -20.94 6.32
N ILE A 174 15.37 -20.64 7.37
CA ILE A 174 15.38 -19.34 8.05
C ILE A 174 15.53 -19.53 9.56
N SER A 175 16.10 -18.53 10.24
CA SER A 175 16.17 -18.54 11.71
C SER A 175 14.84 -18.10 12.34
N LYS A 176 14.67 -18.38 13.63
CA LYS A 176 13.54 -17.88 14.42
C LYS A 176 13.50 -16.36 14.43
N ASP A 177 14.66 -15.70 14.54
CA ASP A 177 14.78 -14.25 14.51
C ASP A 177 14.29 -13.65 13.18
N MET A 178 14.57 -14.29 12.04
CA MET A 178 14.06 -13.86 10.73
C MET A 178 12.54 -13.98 10.66
N LEU A 179 11.99 -15.10 11.14
CA LEU A 179 10.55 -15.32 11.18
C LEU A 179 9.84 -14.27 12.06
N ASP A 180 10.41 -13.99 13.23
CA ASP A 180 9.87 -13.00 14.17
C ASP A 180 10.02 -11.57 13.64
N ALA A 181 11.14 -11.25 12.99
CA ALA A 181 11.33 -9.97 12.32
C ALA A 181 10.28 -9.75 11.21
N GLN A 182 9.99 -10.77 10.41
CA GLN A 182 8.93 -10.70 9.39
C GLN A 182 7.56 -10.52 10.02
N ALA A 183 7.22 -11.35 11.03
CA ALA A 183 5.92 -11.29 11.69
C ALA A 183 5.67 -9.94 12.33
N ASN A 184 6.68 -9.35 12.97
CA ASN A 184 6.59 -8.03 13.59
C ASN A 184 6.50 -6.90 12.55
N GLY A 185 7.36 -6.95 11.52
CA GLY A 185 7.44 -5.92 10.49
C GLY A 185 6.18 -5.84 9.61
N PHE A 186 5.56 -6.98 9.30
CA PHE A 186 4.40 -7.06 8.40
C PHE A 186 3.13 -7.52 9.12
N SER A 187 3.04 -7.28 10.43
CA SER A 187 1.92 -7.72 11.27
C SER A 187 0.56 -7.14 10.86
N LEU A 188 0.54 -6.03 10.12
CA LEU A 188 -0.68 -5.35 9.68
C LEU A 188 -1.44 -6.13 8.59
N LEU A 189 -0.73 -6.70 7.61
CA LEU A 189 -1.38 -7.43 6.51
C LEU A 189 -2.21 -8.64 6.99
N PRO A 190 -1.69 -9.57 7.83
CA PRO A 190 -2.47 -10.71 8.26
C PRO A 190 -3.61 -10.33 9.23
N VAL A 191 -3.67 -9.10 9.75
CA VAL A 191 -4.83 -8.62 10.52
C VAL A 191 -5.96 -8.21 9.56
N LEU A 192 -5.63 -7.53 8.46
CA LEU A 192 -6.62 -6.90 7.58
C LEU A 192 -7.01 -7.77 6.37
N TYR A 193 -6.09 -8.63 5.92
CA TYR A 193 -6.24 -9.41 4.70
C TYR A 193 -5.99 -10.89 4.96
N GLU A 194 -6.75 -11.72 4.25
CA GLU A 194 -6.35 -13.11 4.04
C GLU A 194 -5.44 -13.15 2.82
N GLN A 195 -4.20 -13.57 2.99
CA GLN A 195 -3.23 -13.71 1.91
C GLN A 195 -2.88 -15.16 1.64
N ARG A 196 -2.90 -15.55 0.36
CA ARG A 196 -2.39 -16.82 -0.13
C ARG A 196 -1.17 -16.58 -0.99
N MET A 197 -0.06 -17.18 -0.59
CA MET A 197 1.23 -16.96 -1.21
C MET A 197 1.36 -17.87 -2.43
N VAL A 198 1.70 -17.29 -3.56
CA VAL A 198 2.04 -18.05 -4.77
C VAL A 198 3.42 -18.72 -4.54
N PRO A 199 3.56 -20.05 -4.64
CA PRO A 199 4.83 -20.71 -4.33
C PRO A 199 6.03 -20.29 -5.21
N SER A 200 5.77 -19.89 -6.45
CA SER A 200 6.78 -19.38 -7.38
C SER A 200 7.09 -17.89 -7.19
N ALA A 201 6.36 -17.18 -6.33
CA ALA A 201 6.59 -15.76 -6.10
C ALA A 201 7.81 -15.54 -5.20
N ILE A 202 8.63 -14.55 -5.54
CA ILE A 202 9.88 -14.25 -4.84
C ILE A 202 9.63 -14.04 -3.34
N PHE A 203 8.63 -13.26 -2.95
CA PHE A 203 8.35 -12.98 -1.53
C PHE A 203 7.85 -14.19 -0.74
N ALA A 204 7.30 -15.22 -1.40
CA ALA A 204 7.01 -16.49 -0.77
C ALA A 204 8.29 -17.30 -0.49
N GLN A 205 9.29 -17.16 -1.37
CA GLN A 205 10.55 -17.93 -1.32
C GLN A 205 11.59 -17.32 -0.38
N ASN A 206 11.59 -15.99 -0.22
CA ASN A 206 12.58 -15.27 0.56
C ASN A 206 12.01 -14.42 1.72
N LEU A 207 10.82 -14.79 2.21
CA LEU A 207 10.22 -14.19 3.41
C LEU A 207 10.03 -12.67 3.27
N PHE A 208 9.37 -12.23 2.19
CA PHE A 208 9.25 -10.79 1.83
C PHE A 208 10.59 -10.04 1.71
N GLY A 209 11.68 -10.75 1.39
CA GLY A 209 13.04 -10.21 1.30
C GLY A 209 13.82 -10.24 2.62
N VAL A 210 13.21 -10.58 3.76
CA VAL A 210 13.90 -10.71 5.06
C VAL A 210 14.99 -11.77 4.97
N ALA A 211 14.70 -12.91 4.33
CA ALA A 211 15.65 -13.99 4.14
C ALA A 211 16.49 -13.76 2.87
N LYS A 212 17.21 -12.65 2.82
CA LYS A 212 17.91 -12.17 1.62
C LYS A 212 18.92 -13.15 1.03
N SER A 213 19.45 -14.08 1.82
CA SER A 213 20.40 -15.12 1.37
C SER A 213 19.75 -16.32 0.66
N LEU A 214 18.43 -16.48 0.75
CA LEU A 214 17.75 -17.59 0.08
C LEU A 214 17.70 -17.34 -1.44
N PRO A 215 17.99 -18.37 -2.26
CA PRO A 215 17.79 -18.28 -3.69
C PRO A 215 16.29 -18.21 -4.00
N HIS A 216 15.96 -17.64 -5.16
CA HIS A 216 14.60 -17.63 -5.66
C HIS A 216 14.53 -18.02 -7.13
N SER A 217 13.38 -18.52 -7.55
CA SER A 217 13.15 -19.10 -8.88
C SER A 217 13.41 -18.18 -10.07
N GLN A 218 13.64 -16.89 -9.82
CA GLN A 218 13.90 -15.86 -10.83
C GLN A 218 15.33 -15.27 -10.77
N ASP A 219 16.27 -15.92 -10.06
CA ASP A 219 17.67 -15.44 -9.95
C ASP A 219 18.38 -15.36 -11.30
N ASN A 220 18.01 -16.24 -12.22
CA ASN A 220 18.51 -16.27 -13.60
C ASN A 220 17.94 -15.15 -14.49
N LEU A 221 16.92 -14.43 -14.04
CA LEU A 221 16.34 -13.32 -14.79
C LEU A 221 17.04 -11.99 -14.44
N PRO A 222 17.19 -11.06 -15.39
CA PRO A 222 17.59 -9.69 -15.08
C PRO A 222 16.62 -9.07 -14.06
N PRO A 223 17.09 -8.21 -13.12
CA PRO A 223 16.24 -7.62 -12.09
C PRO A 223 14.95 -6.97 -12.61
N ALA A 224 15.04 -6.24 -13.73
CA ALA A 224 13.90 -5.57 -14.37
C ALA A 224 12.81 -6.51 -14.93
N LYS A 225 13.08 -7.82 -14.98
CA LYS A 225 12.14 -8.86 -15.42
C LYS A 225 11.59 -9.70 -14.27
N ARG A 226 12.00 -9.41 -13.03
CA ARG A 226 11.56 -10.14 -11.83
C ARG A 226 10.20 -9.63 -11.36
N THR A 227 9.36 -10.54 -10.89
CA THR A 227 8.06 -10.23 -10.29
C THR A 227 7.80 -11.07 -9.05
N THR A 228 6.84 -10.65 -8.24
CA THR A 228 6.28 -11.45 -7.15
C THR A 228 4.77 -11.32 -7.18
N ALA A 229 4.07 -12.33 -6.70
CA ALA A 229 2.62 -12.34 -6.69
C ALA A 229 2.05 -12.95 -5.41
N ASP A 230 0.86 -12.48 -5.04
CA ASP A 230 0.06 -13.03 -3.96
C ASP A 230 -1.43 -12.89 -4.29
N TRP A 231 -2.22 -13.81 -3.75
CA TRP A 231 -3.67 -13.65 -3.72
C TRP A 231 -4.06 -13.02 -2.40
N PHE A 232 -4.99 -12.07 -2.44
CA PHE A 232 -5.50 -11.43 -1.25
C PHE A 232 -7.01 -11.19 -1.33
N ARG A 233 -7.64 -11.12 -0.17
CA ARG A 233 -8.98 -10.54 0.02
C ARG A 233 -9.06 -9.86 1.38
N ALA A 234 -9.96 -8.90 1.52
CA ALA A 234 -10.26 -8.32 2.82
C ALA A 234 -10.83 -9.38 3.77
N LYS A 235 -10.45 -9.32 5.05
CA LYS A 235 -11.05 -10.17 6.10
C LYS A 235 -12.40 -9.62 6.56
N ASP A 236 -12.49 -8.30 6.65
CA ASP A 236 -13.73 -7.61 6.97
C ASP A 236 -14.58 -7.45 5.71
N ALA A 237 -15.90 -7.52 5.86
CA ALA A 237 -16.81 -7.19 4.78
C ALA A 237 -16.99 -5.66 4.71
N TYR A 238 -16.83 -5.11 3.51
CA TYR A 238 -17.11 -3.70 3.26
C TYR A 238 -18.50 -3.49 2.68
N ALA A 239 -19.20 -2.48 3.20
CA ALA A 239 -20.56 -2.15 2.83
C ALA A 239 -20.63 -1.12 1.70
N GLY A 240 -19.81 -0.06 1.77
CA GLY A 240 -19.83 1.06 0.82
C GLY A 240 -18.67 1.04 -0.18
N PRO A 241 -18.84 1.63 -1.37
CA PRO A 241 -17.79 1.71 -2.39
C PRO A 241 -16.53 2.45 -1.90
N GLU A 242 -16.67 3.37 -0.95
CA GLU A 242 -15.56 4.14 -0.38
C GLU A 242 -14.62 3.28 0.47
N ASP A 243 -15.13 2.26 1.15
CA ASP A 243 -14.28 1.31 1.91
C ASP A 243 -13.56 0.34 0.98
N HIS A 244 -14.20 -0.07 -0.12
CA HIS A 244 -13.55 -0.89 -1.15
C HIS A 244 -12.38 -0.15 -1.81
N ILE A 245 -12.58 1.11 -2.20
CA ILE A 245 -11.49 1.88 -2.81
C ILE A 245 -10.37 2.20 -1.80
N ALA A 246 -10.73 2.46 -0.53
CA ALA A 246 -9.75 2.69 0.52
C ALA A 246 -8.90 1.43 0.78
N SER A 247 -9.52 0.25 0.82
CA SER A 247 -8.81 -1.02 0.94
C SER A 247 -7.93 -1.32 -0.26
N LEU A 248 -8.40 -1.07 -1.48
CA LEU A 248 -7.56 -1.20 -2.68
C LEU A 248 -6.34 -0.28 -2.60
N ALA A 249 -6.55 1.01 -2.34
CA ALA A 249 -5.48 2.00 -2.25
C ALA A 249 -4.47 1.65 -1.14
N PHE A 250 -4.92 1.05 -0.05
CA PHE A 250 -4.08 0.57 1.03
C PHE A 250 -3.21 -0.61 0.63
N ILE A 251 -3.81 -1.68 0.07
CA ILE A 251 -3.08 -2.93 -0.18
C ILE A 251 -2.21 -2.83 -1.42
N ILE A 252 -2.63 -2.08 -2.43
CA ILE A 252 -1.90 -2.00 -3.70
C ILE A 252 -0.54 -1.28 -3.56
N ASP A 253 -0.43 -0.32 -2.63
CA ASP A 253 0.84 0.34 -2.23
C ASP A 253 1.85 -0.63 -1.60
N GLY A 254 1.36 -1.78 -1.12
CA GLY A 254 2.14 -2.71 -0.33
C GLY A 254 3.30 -3.29 -1.13
N ALA A 255 4.51 -3.11 -0.59
CA ALA A 255 5.75 -3.72 -1.05
C ALA A 255 6.25 -3.31 -2.46
N ILE A 256 5.66 -2.30 -3.12
CA ILE A 256 6.18 -1.80 -4.41
C ILE A 256 7.61 -1.26 -4.22
N SER A 257 7.81 -0.33 -3.28
CA SER A 257 9.13 0.21 -2.95
C SER A 257 10.12 -0.88 -2.48
N LEU A 258 9.61 -1.92 -1.82
CA LEU A 258 10.41 -3.04 -1.30
C LEU A 258 10.87 -4.01 -2.40
N GLY A 259 10.16 -4.08 -3.53
CA GLY A 259 10.49 -4.97 -4.65
C GLY A 259 11.95 -4.82 -5.11
N ALA A 260 12.45 -3.59 -5.19
CA ALA A 260 13.84 -3.32 -5.56
C ALA A 260 14.87 -3.99 -4.63
N LEU A 261 14.55 -4.14 -3.34
CA LEU A 261 15.43 -4.83 -2.39
C LEU A 261 15.24 -6.34 -2.42
N GLY A 262 13.99 -6.77 -2.20
CA GLY A 262 13.68 -8.19 -2.03
C GLY A 262 13.90 -9.01 -3.29
N PHE A 263 13.88 -8.40 -4.49
CA PHE A 263 14.23 -9.11 -5.73
C PHE A 263 15.73 -9.22 -5.96
N ASN A 264 16.57 -8.54 -5.17
CA ASN A 264 18.01 -8.40 -5.44
C ASN A 264 18.87 -8.84 -4.25
N HIS A 265 18.34 -9.70 -3.36
CA HIS A 265 19.04 -10.18 -2.17
C HIS A 265 19.52 -9.04 -1.24
N LEU A 266 18.73 -7.97 -1.13
CA LEU A 266 18.98 -6.84 -0.24
C LEU A 266 17.86 -6.69 0.78
N TRP A 267 18.16 -6.07 1.92
CA TRP A 267 17.22 -5.77 2.98
C TRP A 267 17.42 -4.35 3.53
N PHE A 268 16.60 -3.93 4.51
CA PHE A 268 16.68 -2.59 5.12
C PHE A 268 18.07 -2.28 5.71
N GLU A 269 18.82 -3.29 6.14
CA GLU A 269 20.19 -3.11 6.61
C GLU A 269 21.18 -2.73 5.49
N ASP A 270 20.84 -2.95 4.22
CA ASP A 270 21.74 -2.67 3.09
C ASP A 270 21.54 -1.25 2.51
N VAL A 271 20.48 -0.53 2.92
CA VAL A 271 20.15 0.80 2.42
C VAL A 271 20.11 1.85 3.51
N ALA A 272 20.32 3.11 3.14
CA ALA A 272 20.11 4.24 4.03
C ALA A 272 18.64 4.64 4.13
N ALA A 273 17.89 4.52 3.02
CA ALA A 273 16.47 4.80 2.98
C ALA A 273 15.81 4.07 1.81
N VAL A 274 14.61 3.56 2.05
CA VAL A 274 13.70 3.06 1.02
C VAL A 274 12.28 3.46 1.41
N SER A 275 11.61 4.22 0.54
CA SER A 275 10.25 4.73 0.81
C SER A 275 9.63 5.29 -0.47
N SER A 276 8.32 5.36 -0.51
CA SER A 276 7.56 5.96 -1.61
C SER A 276 7.81 7.47 -1.75
N LEU A 277 7.93 7.97 -2.99
CA LEU A 277 7.99 9.40 -3.30
C LEU A 277 6.69 9.90 -3.93
N GLU A 278 6.20 9.17 -4.94
CA GLU A 278 4.97 9.48 -5.66
C GLU A 278 4.22 8.20 -6.02
N PHE A 279 2.99 8.34 -6.47
CA PHE A 279 2.21 7.22 -6.97
C PHE A 279 1.24 7.65 -8.07
N ALA A 280 0.88 6.67 -8.90
CA ALA A 280 -0.20 6.78 -9.87
C ALA A 280 -1.12 5.55 -9.79
N LEU A 281 -2.24 5.67 -9.08
CA LEU A 281 -3.29 4.65 -9.00
C LEU A 281 -4.27 4.82 -10.16
N ARG A 282 -4.58 3.73 -10.84
CA ARG A 282 -5.63 3.63 -11.86
C ARG A 282 -6.57 2.50 -11.51
N VAL A 283 -7.86 2.74 -11.64
CA VAL A 283 -8.92 1.75 -11.40
C VAL A 283 -9.71 1.61 -12.69
N PHE A 284 -9.84 0.37 -13.18
CA PHE A 284 -10.39 0.07 -14.50
C PHE A 284 -11.85 -0.38 -14.46
N VAL A 285 -12.39 -0.61 -13.27
CA VAL A 285 -13.75 -1.07 -13.04
C VAL A 285 -14.53 -0.01 -12.26
N GLY A 286 -15.87 -0.05 -12.37
CA GLY A 286 -16.74 0.78 -11.54
C GLY A 286 -16.69 0.40 -10.06
N GLY A 287 -17.52 1.06 -9.25
CA GLY A 287 -17.67 0.72 -7.85
C GLY A 287 -18.41 -0.60 -7.64
N LYS A 288 -18.47 -1.06 -6.39
CA LYS A 288 -19.17 -2.30 -6.04
C LYS A 288 -20.63 -2.32 -6.48
N GLU A 289 -21.34 -1.20 -6.31
CA GLU A 289 -22.74 -1.08 -6.73
C GLU A 289 -22.93 -1.28 -8.24
N ASP A 290 -21.87 -1.08 -9.02
CA ASP A 290 -21.83 -1.29 -10.46
C ASP A 290 -21.39 -2.71 -10.88
N GLY A 291 -21.14 -3.61 -9.92
CA GLY A 291 -20.53 -4.92 -10.18
C GLY A 291 -19.03 -4.85 -10.50
N GLY A 292 -18.37 -3.76 -10.10
CA GLY A 292 -16.94 -3.54 -10.30
C GLY A 292 -16.11 -3.98 -9.08
N LEU A 293 -15.37 -3.05 -8.47
CA LEU A 293 -14.40 -3.34 -7.40
C LEU A 293 -15.08 -3.89 -6.14
N ASP A 294 -14.77 -5.15 -5.78
CA ASP A 294 -15.25 -5.80 -4.56
C ASP A 294 -14.12 -6.50 -3.78
N MET A 295 -13.39 -5.75 -2.97
CA MET A 295 -12.32 -6.25 -2.09
C MET A 295 -12.68 -7.41 -1.14
N ASN A 296 -13.96 -7.77 -1.00
CA ASN A 296 -14.36 -8.97 -0.25
C ASN A 296 -14.04 -10.27 -1.03
N GLY A 297 -13.96 -10.20 -2.36
CA GLY A 297 -13.56 -11.29 -3.24
C GLY A 297 -12.05 -11.44 -3.37
N TRP A 298 -11.59 -12.56 -3.92
CA TRP A 298 -10.16 -12.77 -4.14
C TRP A 298 -9.62 -11.97 -5.32
N HIS A 299 -8.43 -11.42 -5.11
CA HIS A 299 -7.69 -10.69 -6.12
C HIS A 299 -6.27 -11.23 -6.20
N LEU A 300 -5.76 -11.37 -7.41
CA LEU A 300 -4.35 -11.61 -7.65
C LEU A 300 -3.64 -10.27 -7.72
N ARG A 301 -2.55 -10.11 -6.98
CA ARG A 301 -1.60 -9.00 -7.13
C ARG A 301 -0.30 -9.49 -7.75
N GLU A 302 0.25 -8.72 -8.67
CA GLU A 302 1.62 -8.90 -9.17
C GLU A 302 2.39 -7.60 -9.00
N ILE A 303 3.57 -7.68 -8.37
CA ILE A 303 4.47 -6.55 -8.14
C ILE A 303 5.73 -6.75 -8.98
N SER A 304 6.21 -5.67 -9.59
CA SER A 304 7.47 -5.64 -10.33
C SER A 304 8.31 -4.42 -9.96
N SER A 305 9.63 -4.49 -10.18
CA SER A 305 10.56 -3.36 -10.05
C SER A 305 11.36 -3.25 -11.34
N ASN A 306 10.96 -2.32 -12.21
CA ASN A 306 11.39 -2.30 -13.60
C ASN A 306 12.66 -1.46 -13.81
N VAL A 307 12.89 -0.46 -12.97
CA VAL A 307 14.04 0.44 -13.08
C VAL A 307 14.56 0.78 -11.68
N ALA A 308 15.88 0.80 -11.49
CA ALA A 308 16.52 1.32 -10.29
C ALA A 308 17.84 2.01 -10.66
N GLY A 309 18.13 3.15 -10.03
CA GLY A 309 19.28 4.00 -10.32
C GLY A 309 19.12 5.38 -9.71
N GLU A 310 20.20 6.17 -9.64
CA GLU A 310 20.16 7.56 -9.14
C GLU A 310 19.55 7.69 -7.73
N GLY A 311 19.76 6.69 -6.88
CA GLY A 311 19.18 6.65 -5.53
C GLY A 311 17.66 6.46 -5.50
N ARG A 312 17.06 5.92 -6.57
CA ARG A 312 15.63 5.70 -6.73
C ARG A 312 15.32 4.33 -7.34
N SER A 313 14.08 3.91 -7.21
CA SER A 313 13.49 2.79 -7.96
C SER A 313 12.12 3.16 -8.50
N PHE A 314 11.72 2.50 -9.58
CA PHE A 314 10.38 2.53 -10.14
C PHE A 314 9.81 1.11 -10.14
N GLY A 315 8.60 0.96 -9.63
CA GLY A 315 7.90 -0.31 -9.60
C GLY A 315 6.40 -0.15 -9.84
N GLU A 316 5.78 -1.29 -10.10
CA GLU A 316 4.36 -1.38 -10.39
C GLU A 316 3.71 -2.50 -9.58
N SER A 317 2.43 -2.32 -9.25
CA SER A 317 1.54 -3.32 -8.66
C SER A 317 0.28 -3.39 -9.51
N TRP A 318 0.00 -4.56 -10.05
CA TRP A 318 -1.17 -4.84 -10.87
C TRP A 318 -2.11 -5.79 -10.13
N VAL A 319 -3.41 -5.56 -10.26
CA VAL A 319 -4.45 -6.32 -9.54
C VAL A 319 -5.49 -6.85 -10.52
N TRP A 320 -5.82 -8.14 -10.40
CA TRP A 320 -6.86 -8.82 -11.18
C TRP A 320 -7.90 -9.45 -10.26
N ASP A 321 -9.15 -9.49 -10.70
CA ASP A 321 -10.19 -10.28 -10.04
C ASP A 321 -10.06 -11.79 -10.35
N GLU A 322 -10.88 -12.63 -9.72
CA GLU A 322 -10.85 -14.09 -9.93
C GLU A 322 -11.11 -14.53 -11.37
N SER A 323 -11.76 -13.68 -12.18
CA SER A 323 -12.01 -13.95 -13.60
C SER A 323 -10.80 -13.67 -14.48
N GLY A 324 -9.74 -13.07 -13.93
CA GLY A 324 -8.54 -12.66 -14.65
C GLY A 324 -8.65 -11.30 -15.32
N ARG A 325 -9.69 -10.50 -15.00
CA ARG A 325 -9.83 -9.13 -15.48
C ARG A 325 -9.03 -8.19 -14.58
N ALA A 326 -8.18 -7.34 -15.16
CA ALA A 326 -7.47 -6.32 -14.40
C ALA A 326 -8.46 -5.31 -13.83
N VAL A 327 -8.40 -5.09 -12.52
CA VAL A 327 -9.27 -4.15 -11.81
C VAL A 327 -8.56 -2.85 -11.47
N ALA A 328 -7.24 -2.89 -11.26
CA ALA A 328 -6.45 -1.72 -10.93
C ALA A 328 -4.95 -1.93 -11.20
N CYS A 329 -4.23 -0.82 -11.29
CA CYS A 329 -2.77 -0.81 -11.20
C CYS A 329 -2.28 0.42 -10.43
N MET A 330 -1.10 0.32 -9.85
CA MET A 330 -0.37 1.43 -9.26
C MET A 330 1.07 1.40 -9.71
N SER A 331 1.60 2.54 -10.16
CA SER A 331 3.04 2.74 -10.29
C SER A 331 3.55 3.64 -9.18
N GLN A 332 4.82 3.48 -8.80
CA GLN A 332 5.46 4.27 -7.76
C GLN A 332 6.94 4.44 -8.08
N GLN A 333 7.41 5.68 -8.02
CA GLN A 333 8.79 6.02 -7.83
C GLN A 333 9.09 6.12 -6.33
N SER A 334 10.19 5.51 -5.93
CA SER A 334 10.62 5.38 -4.54
C SER A 334 12.04 5.88 -4.36
N ILE A 335 12.36 6.32 -3.15
CA ILE A 335 13.73 6.43 -2.67
C ILE A 335 14.33 5.02 -2.62
N LEU A 336 15.56 4.90 -3.11
CA LEU A 336 16.43 3.73 -2.95
C LEU A 336 17.84 4.24 -2.65
N ARG A 337 18.03 4.80 -1.45
CA ARG A 337 19.25 5.53 -1.11
C ARG A 337 20.34 4.57 -0.62
N PRO A 338 21.53 4.55 -1.24
CA PRO A 338 22.64 3.74 -0.75
C PRO A 338 23.15 4.27 0.59
N ARG A 339 23.77 3.40 1.40
CA ARG A 339 24.52 3.87 2.58
C ARG A 339 25.69 4.76 2.14
N PRO A 340 26.04 5.80 2.92
CA PRO A 340 27.24 6.58 2.66
C PRO A 340 28.45 5.65 2.53
N LEU A 341 29.28 5.87 1.51
CA LEU A 341 30.55 5.17 1.40
C LEU A 341 31.34 5.42 2.69
N LYS A 342 31.80 4.35 3.36
CA LYS A 342 32.76 4.50 4.46
C LYS A 342 33.99 5.19 3.87
N LYS A 343 34.34 6.39 4.37
CA LYS A 343 35.57 7.09 3.98
C LYS A 343 36.74 6.11 4.14
N GLY A 344 37.41 5.74 3.03
CA GLY A 344 38.64 4.93 3.10
C GLY A 344 38.81 3.77 2.11
N LYS A 345 37.98 3.61 1.08
CA LYS A 345 38.34 2.75 -0.07
C LYS A 345 38.03 3.47 -1.37
N LEU A 346 39.03 4.20 -1.85
CA LEU A 346 39.26 4.46 -3.28
C LEU A 346 40.03 3.28 -3.84
#